data_AF-A0A842V8D4-F1
#
_entry.id   AF-A0A842V8D4-F1
#
_cell.length_a   1.000
_cell.length_b   1.000
_cell.length_c   1.000
_cell.angle_alpha   90.00
_cell.angle_beta   90.00
_cell.angle_gamma   90.00
#
_symmetry.space_group_name_H-M   'P 1'
#
loop_
_entity.id
_entity.type
_entity.pdbx_description
1 polymer ?
#
loop_
_entity_poly.entity_id
_entity_poly.type
_entity_poly.pdbx_seq_one_letter_code
_entity_poly.pdbx_strand_id
1 'polypeptide(L)'
;MTLYAWQHPQDDRTRFYSRQREDIIEVLDHYVKQTPPEDHERSDLAPWVREPATLDDIKEVKRGVLLYAGAFIRMGKGDEPLFMNLDVLPDFTVQCIPEHLGQFDYFRQGFGEHKRGPLYKVFIPQTLFGGLYFLPQDICKAIREYNLTEELRRVESQIREREEIIQGQPYHLK
;
A
#
# COMPACT_ATOMS: atom_id res chain seq x y z
N MET A 1 9.52 -18.20 2.57
CA MET A 1 10.43 -17.28 1.84
C MET A 1 10.52 -16.03 2.68
N THR A 2 11.72 -15.48 2.90
CA THR A 2 11.89 -14.30 3.78
C THR A 2 11.40 -13.03 3.07
N LEU A 3 10.84 -12.10 3.83
CA LEU A 3 10.45 -10.78 3.34
C LEU A 3 11.26 -9.72 4.10
N TYR A 4 11.84 -8.79 3.34
CA TYR A 4 12.56 -7.65 3.87
C TYR A 4 11.77 -6.38 3.57
N ALA A 5 11.91 -5.39 4.45
CA ALA A 5 11.27 -4.11 4.29
C ALA A 5 12.22 -2.97 4.68
N TRP A 6 11.98 -1.83 4.05
CA TRP A 6 12.60 -0.58 4.41
C TRP A 6 11.62 0.58 4.26
N GLN A 7 11.69 1.51 5.21
CA GLN A 7 10.94 2.75 5.24
C GLN A 7 11.79 3.82 5.92
N HIS A 8 11.84 5.00 5.33
CA HIS A 8 12.56 6.11 5.93
C HIS A 8 11.82 6.61 7.19
N PRO A 9 12.51 6.91 8.31
CA PRO A 9 11.87 7.32 9.55
C PRO A 9 10.99 8.57 9.44
N GLN A 10 11.31 9.46 8.50
CA GLN A 10 10.59 10.71 8.25
C GLN A 10 9.67 10.66 7.03
N ASP A 11 9.57 9.51 6.34
CA ASP A 11 8.66 9.33 5.20
C ASP A 11 7.68 8.18 5.49
N ASP A 12 6.48 8.55 5.92
CA ASP A 12 5.41 7.61 6.19
C ASP A 12 4.72 7.09 4.90
N ARG A 13 5.01 7.69 3.74
CA ARG A 13 4.34 7.43 2.46
C ARG A 13 5.11 6.51 1.54
N THR A 14 6.41 6.36 1.73
CA THR A 14 7.25 5.49 0.91
C THR A 14 7.65 4.22 1.65
N ARG A 15 7.38 3.05 1.06
CA ARG A 15 7.83 1.77 1.61
C ARG A 15 8.32 0.80 0.54
N PHE A 16 9.40 0.11 0.86
CA PHE A 16 10.02 -0.88 0.00
C PHE A 16 9.88 -2.25 0.64
N TYR A 17 9.51 -3.24 -0.16
CA TYR A 17 9.53 -4.65 0.21
C TYR A 17 10.33 -5.44 -0.82
N SER A 18 11.06 -6.45 -0.38
CA SER A 18 11.78 -7.34 -1.28
C SER A 18 12.07 -8.71 -0.68
N ARG A 19 12.39 -9.67 -1.55
CA ARG A 19 12.90 -10.99 -1.19
C ARG A 19 14.41 -10.98 -0.92
N GLN A 20 15.11 -9.93 -1.37
CA GLN A 20 16.55 -9.71 -1.14
C GLN A 20 16.76 -8.27 -0.68
N ARG A 21 17.71 -8.03 0.23
CA ARG A 21 17.95 -6.68 0.77
C ARG A 21 18.58 -5.77 -0.27
N GLU A 22 19.43 -6.35 -1.09
CA GLU A 22 20.23 -5.73 -2.14
C GLU A 22 19.33 -5.06 -3.20
N ASP A 23 18.21 -5.70 -3.54
CA ASP A 23 17.18 -5.18 -4.45
C ASP A 23 16.63 -3.81 -4.00
N ILE A 24 16.49 -3.60 -2.68
CA ILE A 24 15.99 -2.33 -2.14
C ILE A 24 17.05 -1.25 -2.30
N ILE A 25 18.31 -1.56 -1.96
CA ILE A 25 19.44 -0.64 -2.13
C ILE A 25 19.61 -0.25 -3.60
N GLU A 26 19.52 -1.20 -4.53
CA GLU A 26 19.63 -0.93 -5.96
C GLU A 26 18.61 0.12 -6.44
N VAL A 27 17.36 0.01 -5.97
CA VAL A 27 16.31 0.95 -6.34
C VAL A 27 16.53 2.31 -5.68
N LEU A 28 16.93 2.36 -4.41
CA LEU A 28 17.24 3.62 -3.74
C LEU A 28 18.40 4.35 -4.44
N ASP A 29 19.50 3.64 -4.71
CA ASP A 29 20.66 4.15 -5.43
C ASP A 29 20.30 4.69 -6.81
N HIS A 30 19.36 4.04 -7.52
CA HIS A 30 18.89 4.50 -8.82
C HIS A 30 18.30 5.92 -8.75
N TYR A 31 17.49 6.21 -7.73
CA TYR A 31 16.88 7.53 -7.54
C TYR A 31 17.86 8.57 -7.03
N VAL A 32 18.77 8.18 -6.12
CA VAL A 32 19.83 9.06 -5.62
C VAL A 32 20.73 9.50 -6.77
N LYS A 33 21.18 8.58 -7.63
CA LYS A 33 22.03 8.86 -8.80
C LYS A 33 21.34 9.73 -9.86
N GLN A 34 20.01 9.70 -9.94
CA GLN A 34 19.24 10.54 -10.86
C GLN A 34 18.98 11.95 -10.32
N THR A 35 19.26 12.19 -9.05
CA THR A 35 19.03 13.49 -8.41
C THR A 35 20.29 14.34 -8.55
N PRO A 36 20.24 15.45 -9.32
CA PRO A 36 21.40 16.32 -9.52
C PRO A 36 21.95 16.82 -8.18
N PRO A 37 23.28 16.88 -7.96
CA PRO A 37 23.88 17.31 -6.70
C PRO A 37 23.36 18.67 -6.21
N GLU A 38 23.07 19.59 -7.12
CA GLU A 38 22.51 20.92 -6.87
C GLU A 38 21.08 20.89 -6.29
N ASP A 39 20.33 19.80 -6.48
CA ASP A 39 18.98 19.64 -5.96
C ASP A 39 18.95 19.01 -4.56
N HIS A 40 20.07 18.51 -4.03
CA HIS A 40 20.12 17.75 -2.76
C HIS A 40 19.74 18.58 -1.52
N GLU A 41 19.83 19.91 -1.60
CA GLU A 41 19.38 20.82 -0.54
C GLU A 41 17.91 21.26 -0.68
N ARG A 42 17.23 20.84 -1.76
CA ARG A 42 15.85 21.26 -1.97
C ARG A 42 14.89 20.53 -1.04
N SER A 43 14.02 21.32 -0.40
CA SER A 43 13.03 20.83 0.54
C SER A 43 11.95 19.92 -0.07
N ASP A 44 11.76 19.95 -1.40
CA ASP A 44 10.73 19.19 -2.13
C ASP A 44 11.17 17.78 -2.54
N LEU A 45 12.43 17.40 -2.35
CA LEU A 45 12.88 16.03 -2.54
C LEU A 45 12.45 15.12 -1.40
N ALA A 46 12.11 13.87 -1.72
CA ALA A 46 11.81 12.88 -0.69
C ALA A 46 13.05 12.67 0.23
N PRO A 47 12.90 12.63 1.56
CA PRO A 47 14.03 12.57 2.50
C PRO A 47 15.04 11.46 2.21
N TRP A 48 14.54 10.31 1.76
CA TRP A 48 15.35 9.13 1.44
C TRP A 48 16.22 9.24 0.18
N VAL A 49 15.98 10.25 -0.64
CA VAL A 49 16.87 10.57 -1.77
C VAL A 49 18.13 11.29 -1.27
N ARG A 50 18.03 12.00 -0.14
CA ARG A 50 19.11 12.77 0.47
C ARG A 50 19.91 11.92 1.46
N GLU A 51 19.22 11.05 2.18
CA GLU A 51 19.80 10.12 3.16
C GLU A 51 19.58 8.67 2.66
N PRO A 52 20.44 8.15 1.77
CA PRO A 52 20.30 6.81 1.25
C PRO A 52 20.46 5.77 2.37
N ALA A 53 19.60 4.75 2.32
CA ALA A 53 19.66 3.64 3.26
C ALA A 53 20.91 2.78 3.05
N THR A 54 21.30 2.09 4.11
CA THR A 54 22.29 1.01 4.10
C THR A 54 21.60 -0.35 4.26
N LEU A 55 22.34 -1.44 4.02
CA LEU A 55 21.82 -2.81 4.24
C LEU A 55 21.39 -3.04 5.70
N ASP A 56 21.98 -2.33 6.66
CA ASP A 56 21.65 -2.46 8.09
C ASP A 56 20.30 -1.80 8.43
N ASP A 57 19.84 -0.85 7.61
CA ASP A 57 18.54 -0.20 7.78
C ASP A 57 17.40 -1.11 7.34
N ILE A 58 17.69 -2.11 6.49
CA ILE A 58 16.69 -3.04 5.94
C ILE A 58 16.42 -4.16 6.93
N LYS A 59 15.16 -4.31 7.32
CA LYS A 59 14.75 -5.29 8.34
C LYS A 59 13.99 -6.45 7.73
N GLU A 60 14.23 -7.64 8.25
CA GLU A 60 13.33 -8.77 8.02
C GLU A 60 11.98 -8.47 8.67
N VAL A 61 10.89 -8.75 7.94
CA VAL A 61 9.52 -8.58 8.42
C VAL A 61 8.77 -9.90 8.31
N LYS A 62 8.02 -10.24 9.36
CA LYS A 62 7.17 -11.44 9.35
C LYS A 62 5.99 -11.31 8.38
N ARG A 63 5.51 -10.08 8.20
CA ARG A 63 4.35 -9.76 7.35
C ARG A 63 4.46 -8.34 6.82
N GLY A 64 4.41 -8.20 5.50
CA GLY A 64 4.26 -6.92 4.81
C GLY A 64 2.80 -6.50 4.71
N VAL A 65 2.57 -5.19 4.64
CA VAL A 65 1.25 -4.59 4.50
C VAL A 65 1.25 -3.53 3.41
N LEU A 66 0.26 -3.61 2.52
CA LEU A 66 -0.12 -2.55 1.59
C LEU A 66 -1.49 -2.01 2.01
N LEU A 67 -1.61 -0.70 2.25
CA LEU A 67 -2.87 -0.09 2.67
C LEU A 67 -3.53 0.65 1.49
N TYR A 68 -4.81 0.37 1.27
CA TYR A 68 -5.69 0.99 0.29
C TYR A 68 -6.92 1.61 0.96
N ALA A 69 -7.10 2.93 0.79
CA ALA A 69 -8.26 3.65 1.31
C ALA A 69 -8.59 4.81 0.36
N GLY A 70 -9.59 4.60 -0.50
CA GLY A 70 -10.05 5.47 -1.60
C GLY A 70 -10.49 6.91 -1.29
N ALA A 71 -9.92 7.61 -0.28
CA ALA A 71 -9.77 9.07 -0.24
C ALA A 71 -8.96 9.62 0.97
N PHE A 72 -8.77 8.88 2.08
CA PHE A 72 -8.05 9.35 3.28
C PHE A 72 -7.41 8.19 4.06
N ILE A 73 -6.33 8.45 4.82
CA ILE A 73 -5.76 7.53 5.82
C ILE A 73 -5.32 8.31 7.07
N ARG A 74 -5.58 7.76 8.27
CA ARG A 74 -4.97 8.11 9.57
C ARG A 74 -4.21 6.89 10.11
N MET A 75 -3.36 7.09 11.11
CA MET A 75 -2.73 5.98 11.84
C MET A 75 -3.77 5.13 12.57
N GLY A 76 -3.53 3.83 12.51
CA GLY A 76 -3.78 2.91 13.61
C GLY A 76 -2.79 1.76 13.63
N LYS A 77 -2.88 0.98 14.71
CA LYS A 77 -1.78 0.17 15.25
C LYS A 77 -1.83 -1.31 14.82
N GLY A 78 -2.45 -1.61 13.68
CA GLY A 78 -2.85 -2.98 13.35
C GLY A 78 -4.20 -3.33 13.97
N ASP A 79 -4.98 -4.16 13.26
CA ASP A 79 -6.40 -4.45 13.51
C ASP A 79 -7.24 -3.20 13.79
N GLU A 80 -7.09 -2.21 12.92
CA GLU A 80 -8.06 -1.13 12.89
C GLU A 80 -9.41 -1.69 12.42
N PRO A 81 -10.49 -1.54 13.20
CA PRO A 81 -11.80 -2.11 12.87
C PRO A 81 -12.40 -1.57 11.57
N LEU A 82 -11.80 -0.51 11.02
CA LEU A 82 -12.18 0.12 9.76
C LEU A 82 -11.68 -0.64 8.52
N PHE A 83 -10.64 -1.46 8.65
CA PHE A 83 -10.00 -2.11 7.51
C PHE A 83 -10.29 -3.60 7.47
N MET A 84 -10.60 -4.10 6.28
CA MET A 84 -10.58 -5.52 6.00
C MET A 84 -9.18 -5.95 5.57
N ASN A 85 -8.72 -7.07 6.12
CA ASN A 85 -7.47 -7.71 5.74
C ASN A 85 -7.74 -8.68 4.58
N LEU A 86 -7.01 -8.51 3.49
CA LEU A 86 -6.95 -9.43 2.34
C LEU A 86 -5.59 -10.13 2.39
N ASP A 87 -5.55 -11.33 2.95
CA ASP A 87 -4.31 -12.11 3.08
C ASP A 87 -3.90 -12.71 1.73
N VAL A 88 -3.24 -11.89 0.89
CA VAL A 88 -2.85 -12.25 -0.48
C VAL A 88 -1.74 -13.30 -0.52
N LEU A 89 -0.84 -13.29 0.46
CA LEU A 89 0.20 -14.29 0.70
C LEU A 89 0.35 -14.51 2.22
N PRO A 90 0.97 -15.63 2.66
CA PRO A 90 1.16 -15.88 4.10
C PRO A 90 1.92 -14.77 4.85
N ASP A 91 2.79 -14.07 4.13
CA ASP A 91 3.67 -12.99 4.60
C ASP A 91 3.30 -11.61 4.03
N PHE A 92 2.14 -11.47 3.37
CA PHE A 92 1.73 -10.19 2.82
C PHE A 92 0.21 -10.02 2.84
N THR A 93 -0.25 -8.88 3.38
CA THR A 93 -1.67 -8.54 3.47
C THR A 93 -1.92 -7.21 2.76
N VAL A 94 -3.04 -7.11 2.06
CA VAL A 94 -3.60 -5.83 1.63
C VAL A 94 -4.68 -5.42 2.62
N GLN A 95 -4.58 -4.22 3.17
CA GLN A 95 -5.62 -3.63 4.01
C GLN A 95 -6.46 -2.70 3.16
N CYS A 96 -7.77 -2.95 3.13
CA CYS A 96 -8.70 -2.15 2.35
C CYS A 96 -9.84 -1.65 3.25
N ILE A 97 -10.37 -0.46 3.00
CA ILE A 97 -11.68 -0.10 3.56
C ILE A 97 -12.75 -0.90 2.79
N PRO A 98 -13.68 -1.59 3.46
CA PRO A 98 -14.72 -2.39 2.79
C PRO A 98 -15.44 -1.63 1.69
N GLU A 99 -15.84 -0.39 1.94
CA GLU A 99 -16.55 0.48 1.01
C GLU A 99 -15.72 0.83 -0.26
N HIS A 100 -14.39 0.68 -0.21
CA HIS A 100 -13.50 0.93 -1.33
C HIS A 100 -13.09 -0.34 -2.08
N LEU A 101 -13.61 -1.51 -1.69
CA LEU A 101 -13.21 -2.80 -2.26
C LEU A 101 -13.45 -2.90 -3.78
N GLY A 102 -14.55 -2.31 -4.29
CA GLY A 102 -14.82 -2.26 -5.73
C GLY A 102 -13.81 -1.40 -6.50
N GLN A 103 -13.35 -0.28 -5.91
CA GLN A 103 -12.29 0.55 -6.52
C GLN A 103 -10.94 -0.16 -6.48
N PHE A 104 -10.66 -0.87 -5.38
CA PHE A 104 -9.47 -1.70 -5.26
C PHE A 104 -9.45 -2.81 -6.32
N ASP A 105 -10.58 -3.45 -6.61
CA ASP A 105 -10.67 -4.48 -7.65
C ASP A 105 -10.29 -3.95 -9.04
N TYR A 106 -10.73 -2.73 -9.38
CA TYR A 106 -10.30 -2.07 -10.60
C TYR A 106 -8.80 -1.72 -10.58
N PHE A 107 -8.32 -1.16 -9.46
CA PHE A 107 -6.93 -0.74 -9.31
C PHE A 107 -5.94 -1.92 -9.38
N ARG A 108 -6.22 -3.04 -8.71
CA ARG A 108 -5.34 -4.21 -8.66
C ARG A 108 -5.15 -4.87 -10.04
N GLN A 109 -6.16 -4.80 -10.91
CA GLN A 109 -6.06 -5.28 -12.29
C GLN A 109 -5.04 -4.46 -13.10
N GLY A 110 -4.87 -3.18 -12.75
CA GLY A 110 -3.87 -2.28 -13.31
C GLY A 110 -2.49 -2.31 -12.62
N PHE A 111 -2.24 -3.24 -11.68
CA PHE A 111 -0.91 -3.36 -11.07
C PHE A 111 0.11 -3.72 -12.14
N GLY A 112 0.98 -2.78 -12.51
CA GLY A 112 2.29 -3.07 -13.09
C GLY A 112 2.46 -2.84 -14.59
N GLU A 113 3.07 -1.70 -14.92
CA GLU A 113 4.03 -1.54 -16.04
C GLU A 113 5.32 -0.81 -15.59
N HIS A 114 5.39 -0.33 -14.34
CA HIS A 114 6.45 0.55 -13.88
C HIS A 114 7.49 -0.18 -13.03
N LYS A 115 8.29 -1.04 -13.68
CA LYS A 115 9.43 -1.71 -13.02
C LYS A 115 10.58 -0.73 -12.77
N ARG A 116 11.26 -0.89 -11.63
CA ARG A 116 12.48 -0.18 -11.21
C ARG A 116 13.44 -1.20 -10.61
N GLY A 117 14.50 -1.53 -11.34
CA GLY A 117 15.35 -2.66 -10.99
C GLY A 117 14.52 -3.95 -10.85
N PRO A 118 14.67 -4.73 -9.77
CA PRO A 118 13.89 -5.94 -9.52
C PRO A 118 12.48 -5.68 -8.94
N LEU A 119 12.16 -4.44 -8.55
CA LEU A 119 10.90 -4.10 -7.86
C LEU A 119 9.90 -3.40 -8.79
N TYR A 120 8.63 -3.52 -8.45
CA TYR A 120 7.52 -2.86 -9.13
C TYR A 120 7.07 -1.64 -8.35
N LYS A 121 7.08 -0.47 -9.02
CA LYS A 121 6.53 0.77 -8.48
C LYS A 121 5.01 0.70 -8.51
N VAL A 122 4.39 0.71 -7.34
CA VAL A 122 2.95 0.78 -7.13
C VAL A 122 2.64 2.16 -6.55
N PHE A 123 2.06 3.01 -7.40
CA PHE A 123 1.54 4.31 -6.98
C PHE A 123 0.05 4.21 -6.76
N ILE A 124 -0.46 4.78 -5.67
CA ILE A 124 -1.89 4.80 -5.35
C ILE A 124 -2.39 6.25 -5.52
N PRO A 125 -2.84 6.64 -6.74
CA PRO A 125 -3.05 8.04 -7.13
C PRO A 125 -4.24 8.75 -6.48
N GLN A 126 -5.20 8.02 -5.91
CA GLN A 126 -6.48 8.59 -5.46
C GLN A 126 -6.51 8.98 -3.96
N THR A 127 -5.38 9.39 -3.40
CA THR A 127 -5.33 9.90 -2.02
C THR A 127 -4.78 11.31 -2.01
N LEU A 128 -5.27 12.17 -1.11
CA LEU A 128 -4.72 13.53 -0.91
C LEU A 128 -3.22 13.52 -0.51
N PHE A 129 -2.68 12.34 -0.13
CA PHE A 129 -1.32 12.13 0.36
C PHE A 129 -0.67 10.85 -0.20
N GLY A 130 -0.83 10.60 -1.51
CA GLY A 130 -0.31 9.45 -2.28
C GLY A 130 0.81 8.63 -1.62
N GLY A 131 0.57 7.32 -1.43
CA GLY A 131 1.60 6.37 -1.01
C GLY A 131 2.37 5.79 -2.20
N LEU A 132 3.67 5.63 -2.02
CA LEU A 132 4.59 5.06 -3.00
C LEU A 132 5.16 3.74 -2.46
N TYR A 133 4.80 2.64 -3.10
CA TYR A 133 5.24 1.31 -2.67
C TYR A 133 6.10 0.65 -3.74
N PHE A 134 7.13 -0.07 -3.32
CA PHE A 134 7.93 -0.92 -4.18
C PHE A 134 7.79 -2.37 -3.72
N LEU A 135 7.28 -3.23 -4.60
CA LEU A 135 6.94 -4.62 -4.29
C LEU A 135 7.67 -5.58 -5.23
N PRO A 136 8.02 -6.80 -4.79
CA PRO A 136 8.53 -7.83 -5.68
C PRO A 136 7.42 -8.39 -6.58
N GLN A 137 7.82 -9.01 -7.68
CA GLN A 137 6.91 -9.49 -8.73
C GLN A 137 5.85 -10.48 -8.22
N ASP A 138 6.24 -11.39 -7.33
CA ASP A 138 5.37 -12.41 -6.76
C ASP A 138 4.23 -11.79 -5.95
N ILE A 139 4.52 -10.76 -5.15
CA ILE A 139 3.50 -10.01 -4.39
C ILE A 139 2.56 -9.28 -5.35
N CYS A 140 3.09 -8.55 -6.36
CA CYS A 140 2.24 -7.87 -7.33
C CYS A 140 1.32 -8.83 -8.08
N LYS A 141 1.85 -9.99 -8.48
CA LYS A 141 1.08 -11.04 -9.14
C LYS A 141 -0.01 -11.60 -8.23
N ALA A 142 0.33 -11.91 -6.98
CA ALA A 142 -0.63 -12.43 -6.00
C ALA A 142 -1.79 -11.44 -5.75
N ILE A 143 -1.51 -10.14 -5.64
CA ILE A 143 -2.55 -9.11 -5.50
C ILE A 143 -3.47 -9.07 -6.73
N ARG A 144 -2.90 -9.15 -7.94
CA ARG A 144 -3.65 -9.14 -9.20
C ARG A 144 -4.51 -10.41 -9.36
N GLU A 145 -4.08 -11.54 -8.83
CA GLU A 145 -4.78 -12.82 -8.95
C GLU A 145 -5.72 -13.11 -7.78
N TYR A 146 -5.71 -12.28 -6.73
CA TYR A 146 -6.55 -12.47 -5.55
C TYR A 146 -8.04 -12.46 -5.91
N ASN A 147 -8.76 -13.51 -5.49
CA ASN A 147 -10.20 -13.61 -5.75
C ASN A 147 -10.97 -12.78 -4.72
N LEU A 148 -11.62 -11.71 -5.17
CA LEU A 148 -12.43 -10.82 -4.33
C LEU A 148 -13.93 -11.14 -4.33
N THR A 149 -14.36 -12.23 -4.97
CA THR A 149 -15.78 -12.48 -5.23
C THR A 149 -16.60 -12.57 -3.94
N GLU A 150 -16.12 -13.29 -2.93
CA GLU A 150 -16.84 -13.47 -1.67
C GLU A 150 -16.82 -12.19 -0.83
N GLU A 151 -15.69 -11.49 -0.83
CA GLU A 151 -15.51 -10.22 -0.13
C GLU A 151 -16.43 -9.14 -0.71
N LEU A 152 -16.53 -9.04 -2.04
CA LEU A 152 -17.42 -8.11 -2.74
C LEU A 152 -18.88 -8.40 -2.39
N ARG A 153 -19.33 -9.66 -2.46
CA ARG A 153 -20.69 -10.03 -2.06
C ARG A 153 -21.00 -9.68 -0.60
N ARG A 154 -20.05 -9.91 0.30
CA ARG A 154 -20.19 -9.58 1.72
C ARG A 154 -20.36 -8.08 1.92
N VAL A 155 -19.52 -7.27 1.26
CA VAL A 155 -19.60 -5.80 1.34
C VAL A 155 -20.92 -5.29 0.75
N GLU A 156 -21.34 -5.79 -0.41
CA GLU A 156 -22.62 -5.43 -1.02
C GLU A 156 -23.81 -5.73 -0.10
N SER A 157 -23.81 -6.87 0.57
CA SER A 157 -24.86 -7.26 1.51
C SER A 157 -24.90 -6.31 2.72
N GLN A 158 -23.74 -5.97 3.28
CA GLN A 158 -23.64 -5.03 4.41
C GLN A 158 -24.11 -3.62 4.05
N ILE A 159 -23.84 -3.15 2.83
CA ILE A 159 -24.30 -1.85 2.35
C ILE A 159 -25.84 -1.85 2.25
N ARG A 160 -26.42 -2.89 1.66
CA ARG A 160 -27.89 -3.03 1.54
C ARG A 160 -28.59 -3.05 2.90
N GLU A 161 -28.08 -3.83 3.85
CA GLU A 161 -28.63 -3.88 5.21
C GLU A 161 -28.63 -2.50 5.89
N ARG A 162 -27.56 -1.72 5.70
CA ARG A 162 -27.48 -0.34 6.22
C ARG A 162 -28.49 0.59 5.55
N GLU A 163 -28.66 0.49 4.24
CA GLU A 163 -29.64 1.30 3.49
C GLU A 163 -31.07 1.00 3.92
N GLU A 164 -31.41 -0.28 4.14
CA GLU A 164 -32.72 -0.70 4.64
C GLU A 164 -33.01 -0.18 6.06
N ILE A 165 -32.02 -0.17 6.95
CA ILE A 165 -32.16 0.43 8.30
C ILE A 165 -32.41 1.93 8.21
N ILE A 166 -31.69 2.66 7.34
CA ILE A 166 -31.84 4.11 7.17
C ILE A 166 -33.22 4.44 6.58
N GLN A 167 -33.69 3.67 5.61
CA GLN A 167 -35.00 3.86 4.99
C GLN A 167 -36.16 3.38 5.89
N GLY A 168 -35.90 2.43 6.80
CA GLY A 168 -36.87 1.85 7.72
C GLY A 168 -37.05 2.58 9.06
N GLN A 169 -36.27 3.62 9.36
CA GLN A 169 -36.48 4.44 10.56
C GLN A 169 -37.48 5.59 10.30
N PRO A 170 -38.66 5.63 10.93
CA PRO A 170 -39.48 6.83 10.94
C PRO A 170 -38.73 7.94 11.69
N TYR A 171 -38.57 9.10 11.06
CA TYR A 171 -38.11 10.33 11.69
C TYR A 171 -39.07 10.69 12.85
N HIS A 172 -38.77 10.25 14.07
CA HIS A 172 -39.36 10.83 15.27
C HIS A 172 -38.47 11.97 15.74
N LEU A 173 -38.70 13.16 15.17
CA LEU A 173 -38.30 14.41 15.81
C LEU A 173 -39.08 14.51 17.13
N LYS A 174 -38.35 14.52 18.26
CA LYS A 174 -38.86 15.00 19.55
C LYS A 174 -38.72 16.50 19.62
#